data_AF-A0A8J7MS35-F1
#
_entry.id   AF-A0A8J7MS35-F1
#
_cell.length_a   1.000
_cell.length_b   1.000
_cell.length_c   1.000
_cell.angle_alpha   90.00
_cell.angle_beta   90.00
_cell.angle_gamma   90.00
#
_symmetry.space_group_name_H-M   'P 1'
#
loop_
_entity.id
_entity.type
_entity.pdbx_description
1 polymer ?
#
loop_
_entity_poly.entity_id
_entity_poly.type
_entity_poly.pdbx_seq_one_letter_code
_entity_poly.pdbx_strand_id
1 'polypeptide(L)'
;MGQRGAAAVFMPSKYVFPGGRLDAADATGAAPALDARCAARLAAHCPPDAPQPTALAAAALRELAEETGLTPASDARWRFIFRAITPPGRTRRFDARFFLVPALGASGDSETFAGAEDELSHLHWIGLTEARALDLPFITEVVLAEVQALLAGTDQPGVPFFDNSGPVPTFRRIP
;
A
#
# COMPACT_ATOMS: atom_id res chain seq x y z
N MET A 1 9.02 -6.35 2.58
CA MET A 1 8.26 -6.88 1.43
C MET A 1 8.26 -8.39 1.51
N GLY A 2 7.31 -9.07 0.88
CA GLY A 2 7.27 -10.53 0.85
C GLY A 2 6.96 -11.06 -0.55
N GLN A 3 7.25 -12.32 -0.77
CA GLN A 3 6.93 -13.04 -1.99
C GLN A 3 5.63 -13.82 -1.79
N ARG A 4 4.67 -13.62 -2.70
CA ARG A 4 3.45 -14.42 -2.69
C ARG A 4 3.73 -15.89 -2.97
N GLY A 5 3.01 -16.75 -2.26
CA GLY A 5 3.05 -18.20 -2.51
C GLY A 5 2.76 -18.55 -3.97
N ALA A 6 3.32 -19.66 -4.46
CA ALA A 6 3.14 -20.10 -5.84
C ALA A 6 1.66 -20.40 -6.20
N ALA A 7 0.85 -20.76 -5.20
CA ALA A 7 -0.59 -20.99 -5.36
C ALA A 7 -1.45 -19.72 -5.25
N ALA A 8 -0.84 -18.53 -5.06
CA ALA A 8 -1.58 -17.29 -4.90
C ALA A 8 -2.39 -16.98 -6.17
N VAL A 9 -3.69 -16.71 -5.97
CA VAL A 9 -4.63 -16.50 -7.09
C VAL A 9 -4.38 -15.17 -7.81
N PHE A 10 -3.53 -14.30 -7.26
CA PHE A 10 -3.14 -13.03 -7.87
C PHE A 10 -1.63 -12.78 -7.69
N MET A 11 -0.90 -12.66 -8.81
CA MET A 11 0.56 -12.44 -8.84
C MET A 11 1.38 -13.51 -8.08
N PRO A 12 1.26 -14.80 -8.45
CA PRO A 12 2.04 -15.86 -7.80
C PRO A 12 3.54 -15.64 -7.99
N SER A 13 4.32 -15.94 -6.95
CA SER A 13 5.78 -15.84 -6.95
C SER A 13 6.35 -14.43 -7.17
N LYS A 14 5.52 -13.37 -7.16
CA LYS A 14 5.99 -11.98 -7.24
C LYS A 14 6.23 -11.42 -5.85
N TYR A 15 7.20 -10.51 -5.75
CA TYR A 15 7.38 -9.69 -4.55
C TYR A 15 6.39 -8.52 -4.54
N VAL A 16 5.73 -8.35 -3.41
CA VAL A 16 4.71 -7.31 -3.19
C VAL A 16 4.87 -6.66 -1.81
N PHE A 17 4.20 -5.53 -1.63
CA PHE A 17 3.99 -4.96 -0.29
C PHE A 17 2.86 -5.71 0.42
N PRO A 18 2.88 -5.76 1.76
CA PRO A 18 1.70 -6.16 2.54
C PRO A 18 0.47 -5.36 2.15
N GLY A 19 -0.67 -6.02 2.01
CA GLY A 19 -1.92 -5.36 1.67
C GLY A 19 -2.94 -6.27 1.02
N GLY A 20 -4.20 -6.02 1.36
CA GLY A 20 -5.32 -6.81 0.87
C GLY A 20 -6.58 -5.98 0.63
N ARG A 21 -7.73 -6.63 0.82
CA ARG A 21 -9.04 -6.03 0.52
C ARG A 21 -9.51 -5.26 1.75
N LEU A 22 -10.28 -4.19 1.49
CA LEU A 22 -11.10 -3.59 2.53
C LEU A 22 -12.18 -4.57 2.98
N ASP A 23 -12.27 -4.78 4.29
CA ASP A 23 -13.29 -5.58 4.94
C ASP A 23 -14.30 -4.69 5.67
N ALA A 24 -15.51 -5.22 5.93
CA ALA A 24 -16.56 -4.46 6.58
C ALA A 24 -16.17 -3.99 7.99
N ALA A 25 -15.33 -4.76 8.68
CA ALA A 25 -14.84 -4.43 10.02
C ALA A 25 -13.91 -3.19 10.02
N ASP A 26 -13.24 -2.89 8.91
CA ASP A 26 -12.32 -1.74 8.80
C ASP A 26 -13.07 -0.40 8.90
N ALA A 27 -14.38 -0.38 8.63
CA ALA A 27 -15.20 0.81 8.77
C ALA A 27 -15.32 1.31 10.22
N THR A 28 -15.20 0.40 11.20
CA THR A 28 -15.29 0.71 12.64
C THR A 28 -14.05 0.29 13.43
N GLY A 29 -13.05 -0.28 12.75
CA GLY A 29 -11.82 -0.76 13.35
C GLY A 29 -10.88 0.37 13.79
N ALA A 30 -9.80 -0.02 14.49
CA ALA A 30 -8.74 0.91 14.85
C ALA A 30 -8.05 1.41 13.56
N ALA A 31 -8.03 2.72 13.37
CA ALA A 31 -7.35 3.37 12.26
C ALA A 31 -6.19 4.23 12.79
N PRO A 32 -5.08 4.32 12.07
CA PRO A 32 -4.06 5.29 12.41
C PRO A 32 -4.57 6.72 12.20
N ALA A 33 -4.02 7.67 12.97
CA ALA A 33 -4.35 9.08 12.79
C ALA A 33 -3.87 9.57 11.41
N LEU A 34 -4.79 10.10 10.62
CA LEU A 34 -4.48 10.73 9.34
C LEU A 34 -4.44 12.24 9.51
N ASP A 35 -3.39 12.87 9.01
CA ASP A 35 -3.39 14.33 8.87
C ASP A 35 -4.47 14.78 7.87
N ALA A 36 -4.94 16.02 8.01
CA ALA A 36 -6.03 16.55 7.19
C ALA A 36 -5.74 16.50 5.68
N ARG A 37 -4.48 16.69 5.28
CA ARG A 37 -4.07 16.65 3.87
C ARG A 37 -4.11 15.22 3.33
N CYS A 38 -3.65 14.25 4.10
CA CYS A 38 -3.70 12.83 3.77
C CYS A 38 -5.16 12.36 3.61
N ALA A 39 -6.02 12.70 4.56
CA ALA A 39 -7.45 12.39 4.51
C ALA A 39 -8.14 13.03 3.29
N ALA A 40 -7.88 14.31 3.01
CA ALA A 40 -8.43 15.00 1.84
C ALA A 40 -8.00 14.34 0.52
N ARG A 41 -6.73 13.94 0.40
CA ARG A 41 -6.20 13.25 -0.78
C ARG A 41 -6.81 11.87 -0.99
N LEU A 42 -7.03 11.12 0.08
CA LEU A 42 -7.70 9.81 0.01
C LEU A 42 -9.15 9.92 -0.46
N ALA A 43 -9.83 11.01 -0.11
CA ALA A 43 -11.20 11.31 -0.53
C ALA A 43 -11.28 11.91 -1.96
N ALA A 44 -10.17 12.32 -2.54
CA ALA A 44 -10.16 12.97 -3.86
C ALA A 44 -10.38 11.96 -5.00
N HIS A 45 -11.12 12.39 -6.03
CA HIS A 45 -11.44 11.57 -7.21
C HIS A 45 -12.06 10.21 -6.83
N CYS A 46 -12.94 10.24 -5.83
CA CYS A 46 -13.68 9.09 -5.35
C CYS A 46 -15.18 9.28 -5.63
N PRO A 47 -15.92 8.21 -5.98
CA PRO A 47 -17.38 8.29 -6.07
C PRO A 47 -18.02 8.53 -4.69
N PRO A 48 -19.29 8.96 -4.62
CA PRO A 48 -19.96 9.29 -3.35
C PRO A 48 -20.05 8.13 -2.34
N ASP A 49 -20.06 6.90 -2.83
CA ASP A 49 -20.13 5.66 -2.05
C ASP A 49 -18.75 5.05 -1.74
N ALA A 50 -17.66 5.78 -2.03
CA ALA A 50 -16.33 5.31 -1.75
C ALA A 50 -16.10 5.11 -0.24
N PRO A 51 -15.24 4.14 0.14
CA PRO A 51 -14.84 3.96 1.53
C PRO A 51 -14.24 5.22 2.13
N GLN A 52 -14.50 5.43 3.42
CA GLN A 52 -13.93 6.55 4.16
C GLN A 52 -12.39 6.43 4.23
N PRO A 53 -11.64 7.54 4.22
CA PRO A 53 -10.19 7.54 4.37
C PRO A 53 -9.68 6.74 5.57
N THR A 54 -10.38 6.82 6.70
CA THR A 54 -10.06 6.08 7.92
C THR A 54 -10.20 4.56 7.74
N ALA A 55 -11.23 4.11 7.01
CA ALA A 55 -11.42 2.70 6.72
C ALA A 55 -10.31 2.14 5.81
N LEU A 56 -9.88 2.93 4.81
CA LEU A 56 -8.75 2.55 3.97
C LEU A 56 -7.44 2.43 4.76
N ALA A 57 -7.22 3.33 5.72
CA ALA A 57 -6.04 3.29 6.57
C ALA A 57 -6.11 2.17 7.62
N ALA A 58 -7.31 1.86 8.15
CA ALA A 58 -7.54 0.71 9.02
C ALA A 58 -7.23 -0.60 8.30
N ALA A 59 -7.71 -0.76 7.06
CA ALA A 59 -7.38 -1.93 6.24
C ALA A 59 -5.87 -2.06 6.02
N ALA A 60 -5.19 -0.96 5.66
CA ALA A 60 -3.74 -0.99 5.46
C ALA A 60 -2.97 -1.35 6.74
N LEU A 61 -3.44 -0.91 7.91
CA LEU A 61 -2.87 -1.28 9.20
C LEU A 61 -3.11 -2.75 9.54
N ARG A 62 -4.34 -3.23 9.34
CA ARG A 62 -4.72 -4.62 9.58
C ARG A 62 -3.90 -5.58 8.73
N GLU A 63 -3.89 -5.36 7.42
CA GLU A 63 -3.15 -6.22 6.47
C GLU A 63 -1.64 -6.19 6.72
N LEU A 64 -1.08 -5.03 7.11
CA LEU A 64 0.31 -4.95 7.54
C LEU A 64 0.57 -5.83 8.77
N ALA A 65 -0.31 -5.77 9.77
CA ALA A 65 -0.19 -6.55 10.99
C ALA A 65 -0.37 -8.06 10.74
N GLU A 66 -1.37 -8.46 9.95
CA GLU A 66 -1.64 -9.85 9.59
C GLU A 66 -0.48 -10.45 8.77
N GLU A 67 -0.05 -9.77 7.71
CA GLU A 67 0.95 -10.32 6.78
C GLU A 67 2.40 -10.18 7.28
N THR A 68 2.68 -9.42 8.34
CA THR A 68 4.07 -9.21 8.81
C THR A 68 4.27 -9.38 10.31
N GLY A 69 3.19 -9.39 11.10
CA GLY A 69 3.25 -9.30 12.55
C GLY A 69 3.68 -7.93 13.08
N LEU A 70 3.86 -6.92 12.21
CA LEU A 70 4.32 -5.59 12.62
C LEU A 70 3.16 -4.61 12.78
N THR A 71 3.20 -3.84 13.86
CA THR A 71 2.30 -2.71 14.09
C THR A 71 3.10 -1.43 14.26
N PRO A 72 2.94 -0.41 13.39
CA PRO A 72 3.63 0.86 13.56
C PRO A 72 3.33 1.52 14.90
N ALA A 73 4.22 2.40 15.38
CA ALA A 73 3.97 3.21 16.57
C ALA A 73 2.63 3.97 16.46
N SER A 74 1.94 4.16 17.57
CA SER A 74 0.61 4.79 17.58
C SER A 74 0.61 6.25 17.10
N ASP A 75 1.75 6.93 17.21
CA ASP A 75 2.01 8.28 16.72
C ASP A 75 2.74 8.31 15.37
N ALA A 76 2.97 7.15 14.73
CA ALA A 76 3.63 7.07 13.44
C ALA A 76 2.86 7.86 12.37
N ARG A 77 3.58 8.61 11.56
CA ARG A 77 2.98 9.44 10.51
C ARG A 77 2.71 8.64 9.24
N TRP A 78 1.46 8.30 9.00
CA TRP A 78 1.01 7.65 7.76
C TRP A 78 0.93 8.64 6.60
N ARG A 79 1.52 8.28 5.46
CA ARG A 79 1.47 9.07 4.22
C ARG A 79 0.81 8.25 3.13
N PHE A 80 -0.23 8.79 2.50
CA PHE A 80 -0.75 8.27 1.23
C PHE A 80 0.17 8.71 0.10
N ILE A 81 0.80 7.75 -0.60
CA ILE A 81 1.91 8.03 -1.53
C ILE A 81 1.61 7.65 -2.98
N PHE A 82 0.62 6.79 -3.25
CA PHE A 82 0.29 6.38 -4.61
C PHE A 82 -1.11 5.77 -4.70
N ARG A 83 -1.80 5.94 -5.83
CA ARG A 83 -3.05 5.24 -6.14
C ARG A 83 -2.98 4.57 -7.51
N ALA A 84 -3.53 3.38 -7.63
CA ALA A 84 -3.69 2.74 -8.94
C ALA A 84 -5.00 1.97 -9.04
N ILE A 85 -5.71 2.22 -10.13
CA ILE A 85 -6.85 1.41 -10.53
C ILE A 85 -6.39 0.40 -11.58
N THR A 86 -6.73 -0.87 -11.38
CA THR A 86 -6.40 -1.93 -12.34
C THR A 86 -7.13 -1.71 -13.66
N PRO A 87 -6.45 -1.87 -14.82
CA PRO A 87 -7.07 -1.74 -16.14
C PRO A 87 -8.35 -2.57 -16.31
N PRO A 88 -9.28 -2.15 -17.18
CA PRO A 88 -10.46 -2.94 -17.53
C PRO A 88 -10.07 -4.27 -18.19
N GLY A 89 -10.97 -5.25 -18.17
CA GLY A 89 -10.77 -6.57 -18.79
C GLY A 89 -9.92 -7.57 -17.98
N ARG A 90 -9.43 -7.19 -16.81
CA ARG A 90 -8.82 -8.13 -15.86
C ARG A 90 -9.89 -8.82 -15.03
N THR A 91 -9.75 -10.13 -14.81
CA THR A 91 -10.65 -10.94 -13.98
C THR A 91 -10.73 -10.47 -12.53
N ARG A 92 -9.69 -9.78 -12.05
CA ARG A 92 -9.65 -9.09 -10.75
C ARG A 92 -9.20 -7.66 -10.95
N ARG A 93 -9.93 -6.73 -10.36
CA ARG A 93 -9.63 -5.30 -10.39
C ARG A 93 -9.55 -4.75 -8.98
N PHE A 94 -8.59 -3.87 -8.77
CA PHE A 94 -8.34 -3.18 -7.52
C PHE A 94 -8.28 -1.68 -7.78
N ASP A 95 -8.76 -0.90 -6.80
CA ASP A 95 -8.46 0.52 -6.66
C ASP A 95 -7.56 0.67 -5.42
N ALA A 96 -6.26 0.43 -5.62
CA ALA A 96 -5.28 0.30 -4.56
C ALA A 96 -4.78 1.67 -4.10
N ARG A 97 -4.69 1.87 -2.78
CA ARG A 97 -4.03 3.01 -2.13
C ARG A 97 -2.79 2.50 -1.41
N PHE A 98 -1.65 3.12 -1.68
CA PHE A 98 -0.38 2.77 -1.06
C PHE A 98 -0.03 3.78 0.02
N PHE A 99 0.40 3.26 1.16
CA PHE A 99 0.80 4.04 2.31
C PHE A 99 2.30 3.85 2.59
N LEU A 100 2.93 4.91 3.10
CA LEU A 100 4.27 4.89 3.65
C LEU A 100 4.19 5.28 5.13
N VAL A 101 4.78 4.46 5.99
CA VAL A 101 4.80 4.64 7.43
C VAL A 101 6.20 4.36 7.97
N PRO A 102 6.72 5.14 8.94
CA PRO A 102 7.97 4.81 9.62
C PRO A 102 7.89 3.49 10.38
N ALA A 103 8.93 2.67 10.28
CA ALA A 103 9.07 1.45 11.08
C ALA A 103 9.68 1.70 12.47
N LEU A 104 10.23 2.90 12.72
CA LEU A 104 10.81 3.24 14.01
C LEU A 104 9.74 3.20 15.10
N GLY A 105 10.00 2.41 16.15
CA GLY A 105 9.06 2.23 17.26
C GLY A 105 7.89 1.29 16.94
N ALA A 106 7.91 0.60 15.80
CA ALA A 106 6.96 -0.47 15.53
C ALA A 106 7.11 -1.61 16.55
N SER A 107 6.00 -2.23 16.92
CA SER A 107 5.97 -3.47 17.71
C SER A 107 5.91 -4.69 16.79
N GLY A 108 6.28 -5.85 17.33
CA GLY A 108 6.44 -7.11 16.59
C GLY A 108 7.90 -7.49 16.37
N ASP A 109 8.14 -8.65 15.77
CA ASP A 109 9.49 -9.12 15.43
C ASP A 109 9.87 -8.64 14.03
N SER A 110 10.62 -7.54 13.94
CA SER A 110 11.06 -6.96 12.68
C SER A 110 12.22 -7.70 12.01
N GLU A 111 12.86 -8.64 12.72
CA GLU A 111 14.00 -9.38 12.20
C GLU A 111 13.54 -10.67 11.52
N THR A 112 12.60 -11.38 12.14
CA THR A 112 12.14 -12.69 11.63
C THR A 112 10.69 -12.68 11.15
N PHE A 113 9.92 -11.64 11.43
CA PHE A 113 8.48 -11.57 11.09
C PHE A 113 7.69 -12.76 11.64
N ALA A 114 8.05 -13.26 12.82
CA ALA A 114 7.47 -14.48 13.40
C ALA A 114 5.94 -14.41 13.65
N GLY A 115 5.38 -13.20 13.67
CA GLY A 115 3.94 -12.98 13.80
C GLY A 115 3.18 -12.90 12.47
N ALA A 116 3.85 -13.10 11.33
CA ALA A 116 3.22 -13.06 10.02
C ALA A 116 2.36 -14.29 9.72
N GLU A 117 1.24 -14.07 9.04
CA GLU A 117 0.42 -15.13 8.45
C GLU A 117 1.06 -15.72 7.17
N ASP A 118 0.60 -16.90 6.79
CA ASP A 118 1.19 -17.71 5.70
C ASP A 118 0.95 -17.17 4.27
N GLU A 119 0.31 -16.00 4.09
CA GLU A 119 0.07 -15.43 2.74
C GLU A 119 1.37 -14.99 2.05
N LEU A 120 2.28 -14.37 2.81
CA LEU A 120 3.58 -13.93 2.30
C LEU A 120 4.71 -14.81 2.84
N SER A 121 5.50 -15.32 1.91
CA SER A 121 6.76 -16.00 2.20
C SER A 121 7.96 -15.06 2.01
N HIS A 122 9.12 -15.43 2.54
CA HIS A 122 10.37 -14.67 2.37
C HIS A 122 10.24 -13.19 2.76
N LEU A 123 9.55 -12.91 3.88
CA LEU A 123 9.47 -11.56 4.42
C LEU A 123 10.85 -11.09 4.88
N HIS A 124 11.26 -9.93 4.37
CA HIS A 124 12.46 -9.24 4.84
C HIS A 124 12.40 -7.75 4.51
N TRP A 125 13.23 -6.98 5.21
CA TRP A 125 13.58 -5.62 4.81
C TRP A 125 14.50 -5.69 3.60
N ILE A 126 14.16 -4.93 2.56
CA ILE A 126 14.90 -4.93 1.29
C ILE A 126 15.32 -3.49 1.01
N GLY A 127 16.59 -3.27 0.72
CA GLY A 127 17.05 -1.94 0.30
C GLY A 127 16.34 -1.53 -1.00
N LEU A 128 16.02 -0.24 -1.17
CA LEU A 128 15.29 0.23 -2.36
C LEU A 128 15.99 -0.15 -3.67
N THR A 129 17.33 -0.11 -3.69
CA THR A 129 18.14 -0.54 -4.84
C THR A 129 18.02 -2.03 -5.11
N GLU A 130 18.04 -2.86 -4.06
CA GLU A 130 17.94 -4.32 -4.16
C GLU A 130 16.54 -4.76 -4.57
N ALA A 131 15.50 -4.10 -4.06
CA ALA A 131 14.11 -4.39 -4.40
C ALA A 131 13.87 -4.28 -5.90
N ARG A 132 14.51 -3.32 -6.58
CA ARG A 132 14.41 -3.13 -8.04
C ARG A 132 15.04 -4.26 -8.87
N ALA A 133 15.87 -5.11 -8.27
CA ALA A 133 16.42 -6.29 -8.94
C ALA A 133 15.50 -7.51 -8.85
N LEU A 134 14.42 -7.44 -8.06
CA LEU A 134 13.44 -8.50 -7.92
C LEU A 134 12.47 -8.51 -9.10
N ASP A 135 11.80 -9.65 -9.28
CA ASP A 135 10.70 -9.77 -10.24
C ASP A 135 9.43 -9.12 -9.68
N LEU A 136 9.24 -7.84 -10.03
CA LEU A 136 8.19 -6.98 -9.48
C LEU A 136 7.04 -6.76 -10.48
N PRO A 137 5.81 -6.60 -9.98
CA PRO A 137 4.75 -5.98 -10.76
C PRO A 137 5.10 -4.53 -11.13
N PHE A 138 4.74 -4.09 -12.34
CA PHE A 138 4.98 -2.71 -12.80
C PHE A 138 4.54 -1.64 -11.80
N ILE A 139 3.36 -1.78 -11.18
CA ILE A 139 2.89 -0.82 -10.19
C ILE A 139 3.78 -0.79 -8.95
N THR A 140 4.30 -1.92 -8.52
CA THR A 140 5.23 -2.01 -7.39
C THR A 140 6.53 -1.26 -7.70
N GLU A 141 7.06 -1.37 -8.92
CA GLU A 141 8.24 -0.61 -9.36
C GLU A 141 8.01 0.90 -9.31
N VAL A 142 6.84 1.36 -9.79
CA VAL A 142 6.48 2.78 -9.75
C VAL A 142 6.38 3.27 -8.30
N VAL A 143 5.74 2.52 -7.42
CA VAL A 143 5.64 2.89 -5.99
C VAL A 143 7.03 2.98 -5.35
N LEU A 144 7.95 2.05 -5.63
CA LEU A 144 9.33 2.12 -5.12
C LEU A 144 10.06 3.37 -5.63
N ALA A 145 9.87 3.73 -6.90
CA ALA A 145 10.46 4.95 -7.45
C ALA A 145 9.92 6.21 -6.77
N GLU A 146 8.62 6.27 -6.46
CA GLU A 146 8.02 7.40 -5.72
C GLU A 146 8.53 7.46 -4.27
N VAL A 147 8.69 6.32 -3.59
CA VAL A 147 9.32 6.27 -2.25
C VAL A 147 10.74 6.80 -2.31
N GLN A 148 11.54 6.38 -3.31
CA GLN A 148 12.91 6.86 -3.47
C GLN A 148 12.95 8.37 -3.70
N ALA A 149 12.07 8.92 -4.54
CA ALA A 149 11.99 10.36 -4.79
C ALA A 149 11.60 11.15 -3.53
N LEU A 150 10.62 10.65 -2.76
CA LEU A 150 10.16 11.23 -1.49
C LEU A 150 11.30 11.28 -0.47
N LEU A 151 12.05 10.19 -0.31
CA LEU A 151 13.17 10.13 0.65
C LEU A 151 14.34 11.03 0.22
N ALA A 152 14.53 11.23 -1.09
CA ALA A 152 15.54 12.13 -1.63
C ALA A 152 15.09 13.61 -1.65
N GLY A 153 13.83 13.92 -1.33
CA GLY A 153 13.28 15.28 -1.44
C GLY A 153 13.17 15.79 -2.88
N THR A 154 13.02 14.87 -3.83
CA THR A 154 12.90 15.16 -5.28
C THR A 154 11.52 14.78 -5.83
N ASP A 155 10.58 14.45 -4.95
CA ASP A 155 9.20 14.17 -5.31
C ASP A 155 8.53 15.40 -5.93
N GLN A 156 7.65 15.16 -6.90
CA GLN A 156 6.82 16.23 -7.43
C GLN A 156 5.58 16.42 -6.54
N PRO A 157 5.02 17.64 -6.49
CA PRO A 157 3.83 17.91 -5.69
C PRO A 157 2.65 16.97 -6.01
N GLY A 158 1.97 16.52 -4.96
CA GLY A 158 0.79 15.67 -5.08
C GLY A 158 1.09 14.17 -5.11
N VAL A 159 0.04 13.37 -4.99
CA VAL A 159 0.09 11.90 -4.97
C VAL A 159 -0.17 11.37 -6.39
N PRO A 160 0.77 10.65 -7.01
CA PRO A 160 0.53 10.05 -8.32
C PRO A 160 -0.63 9.07 -8.29
N PHE A 161 -1.41 9.09 -9.36
CA PHE A 161 -2.60 8.28 -9.53
C PHE A 161 -2.65 7.72 -10.94
N PHE A 162 -2.50 6.40 -11.05
CA PHE A 162 -2.76 5.67 -12.28
C PHE A 162 -4.25 5.34 -12.39
N ASP A 163 -4.98 6.19 -13.10
CA ASP A 163 -6.44 6.17 -13.20
C ASP A 163 -6.89 5.36 -14.42
N ASN A 164 -7.36 4.15 -14.17
CA ASN A 164 -8.05 3.29 -15.13
C ASN A 164 -9.54 3.09 -14.76
N SER A 165 -10.17 4.08 -14.12
CA SER A 165 -11.61 4.07 -13.87
C SER A 165 -12.43 4.32 -15.15
N GLY A 166 -11.89 5.13 -16.06
CA GLY A 166 -12.51 5.51 -17.33
C GLY A 166 -12.06 4.67 -18.54
N PRO A 167 -12.52 5.04 -19.75
CA PRO A 167 -12.19 4.33 -20.98
C PRO A 167 -10.74 4.55 -21.45
N VAL A 168 -10.08 5.61 -20.97
CA VAL A 168 -8.71 5.97 -21.33
C VAL A 168 -7.82 5.95 -20.08
N PRO A 169 -6.77 5.11 -20.04
CA PRO A 169 -5.75 5.16 -19.00
C PRO A 169 -5.19 6.57 -18.85
N THR A 170 -5.25 7.12 -17.63
CA THR A 170 -4.74 8.46 -17.35
C THR A 170 -3.75 8.42 -16.19
N PHE A 171 -2.61 9.08 -16.35
CA PHE A 171 -1.74 9.40 -15.22
C PHE A 171 -2.07 10.78 -14.68
N ARG A 172 -2.39 10.88 -13.39
CA ARG A 172 -2.81 12.12 -12.70
C ARG A 172 -1.97 12.32 -11.44
N ARG A 173 -2.02 13.51 -10.86
CA ARG A 173 -1.55 13.76 -9.48
C ARG A 173 -2.69 14.36 -8.66
N ILE A 174 -2.92 13.80 -7.47
CA ILE A 174 -3.88 14.28 -6.48
C ILE A 174 -3.19 15.38 -5.65
N PRO A 175 -3.71 16.60 -5.59
CA PRO A 175 -3.02 17.76 -5.01
C PRO A 175 -2.69 17.64 -3.50
#